data_AF-A0A1J5R960-F1
#
_entry.id   AF-A0A1J5R960-F1
#
_cell.length_a   1.000
_cell.length_b   1.000
_cell.length_c   1.000
_cell.angle_alpha   90.00
_cell.angle_beta   90.00
_cell.angle_gamma   90.00
#
_symmetry.space_group_name_H-M   'P 1'
#
loop_
_entity.id
_entity.type
_entity.pdbx_description
1 polymer ?
#
loop_
_entity_poly.entity_id
_entity_poly.type
_entity_poly.pdbx_seq_one_letter_code
_entity_poly.pdbx_strand_id
1 'polypeptide(L)'
;MSDFVADCRTGRLRRIRVSVPSDGYREPVFHANLSHRARGPATRHRISSPELVTTGAARSIKDSDTSGYGPGTGLETERSTVTMGLMQLSDVLWQERHLLELLLFKLEEEQMILTSGRTRWLGHATREVETVLDQIRDSELGRTVESEAAAIELGLDPGLSLLSLAQQAPAPWNELLHAHREAFVSLTSEIVELANGNRELLAISHRAAQETLMSLQESVQTYDGQGMTAATAGSAQLLDRSF
;
A
#
# COMPACT_ATOMS: atom_id res chain seq x y z
N MET A 1 13.69 9.94 -16.63
CA MET A 1 12.80 8.93 -17.26
C MET A 1 11.53 8.88 -16.42
N SER A 2 10.35 8.96 -17.04
CA SER A 2 9.07 8.91 -16.31
C SER A 2 8.43 7.55 -16.52
N ASP A 3 8.13 6.84 -15.43
CA ASP A 3 7.45 5.54 -15.45
C ASP A 3 5.92 5.72 -15.54
N PHE A 4 5.29 4.90 -16.39
CA PHE A 4 3.85 4.89 -16.64
C PHE A 4 3.32 3.48 -16.44
N VAL A 5 2.20 3.37 -15.72
CA VAL A 5 1.43 2.12 -15.61
C VAL A 5 0.10 2.31 -16.35
N ALA A 6 -0.27 1.33 -17.16
CA ALA A 6 -1.50 1.34 -17.95
C ALA A 6 -2.71 0.96 -17.08
N ASP A 7 -3.73 1.82 -17.04
CA ASP A 7 -5.03 1.53 -16.42
C ASP A 7 -5.89 0.73 -17.41
N CYS A 8 -5.97 -0.60 -17.21
CA CYS A 8 -6.68 -1.52 -18.11
C CYS A 8 -8.21 -1.31 -18.14
N ARG A 9 -8.79 -0.47 -17.27
CA ARG A 9 -10.23 -0.15 -17.31
C ARG A 9 -10.57 1.08 -18.13
N THR A 10 -9.61 1.98 -18.41
CA THR A 10 -9.89 3.27 -19.08
C THR A 10 -8.93 3.61 -20.23
N GLY A 11 -7.86 2.84 -20.45
CA GLY A 11 -6.91 3.08 -21.53
C GLY A 11 -6.06 4.36 -21.34
N ARG A 12 -6.10 4.98 -20.16
CA ARG A 12 -5.26 6.15 -19.82
C ARG A 12 -4.03 5.72 -19.04
N LEU A 13 -2.88 6.28 -19.41
CA LEU A 13 -1.63 6.13 -18.68
C LEU A 13 -1.71 6.94 -17.39
N ARG A 14 -1.59 6.28 -16.23
CA ARG A 14 -1.42 6.95 -14.94
C ARG A 14 0.06 7.03 -14.62
N ARG A 15 0.51 8.23 -14.25
CA ARG A 15 1.89 8.48 -13.85
C ARG A 15 2.06 8.05 -12.39
N ILE A 16 2.75 6.95 -12.15
CA ILE A 16 3.21 6.57 -10.81
C ILE A 16 4.71 6.80 -10.82
N ARG A 17 5.16 7.85 -10.12
CA ARG A 17 6.59 8.11 -9.93
C ARG A 17 7.01 7.39 -8.67
N VAL A 18 7.61 6.21 -8.83
CA VAL A 18 8.43 5.61 -7.76
C VAL A 18 9.78 6.29 -7.86
N SER A 19 10.06 7.21 -6.94
CA SER A 19 11.38 7.83 -6.84
C SER A 19 12.20 6.99 -5.88
N VAL A 20 13.05 6.10 -6.40
CA VAL A 20 14.13 5.49 -5.61
C VAL A 20 15.26 6.53 -5.54
N PRO A 21 15.58 7.10 -4.38
CA PRO A 21 16.73 7.99 -4.27
C PRO A 21 18.01 7.18 -4.34
N SER A 22 18.96 7.60 -5.18
CA SER A 22 20.27 6.97 -5.38
C SER A 22 21.23 7.12 -4.20
N ASP A 23 20.77 7.69 -3.07
CA ASP A 23 21.58 8.02 -1.92
C ASP A 23 20.96 7.34 -0.70
N GLY A 24 21.67 6.37 -0.13
CA GLY A 24 21.17 5.35 0.82
C GLY A 24 20.77 5.87 2.21
N TYR A 25 20.27 7.10 2.33
CA TYR A 25 20.03 7.78 3.60
C TYR A 25 18.75 8.64 3.69
N ARG A 26 17.79 8.53 2.76
CA ARG A 26 16.47 9.21 2.92
C ARG A 26 15.28 8.29 2.66
N GLU A 27 14.31 8.36 3.57
CA GLU A 27 13.03 7.65 3.48
C GLU A 27 12.28 7.98 2.17
N PRO A 28 11.55 7.01 1.58
CA PRO A 28 10.73 7.25 0.41
C PRO A 28 9.53 8.15 0.78
N VAL A 29 9.42 9.31 0.11
CA VAL A 29 8.28 10.23 0.25
C VAL A 29 7.35 10.05 -0.93
N PHE A 30 6.13 9.58 -0.69
CA PHE A 30 5.08 9.42 -1.71
C PHE A 30 4.26 10.72 -1.85
N HIS A 31 4.55 11.52 -2.88
CA HIS A 31 3.70 12.65 -3.24
C HIS A 31 2.59 12.21 -4.22
N ALA A 32 1.34 12.18 -3.75
CA ALA A 32 0.16 12.07 -4.61
C ALA A 32 -0.45 13.46 -4.88
N ASN A 33 -0.50 13.86 -6.15
CA ASN A 33 -1.26 15.05 -6.57
C ASN A 33 -2.76 14.70 -6.60
N LEU A 34 -3.51 15.22 -5.62
CA LEU A 34 -4.96 15.11 -5.54
C LEU A 34 -5.64 15.93 -6.64
N SER A 35 -6.24 15.27 -7.62
CA SER A 35 -7.33 15.85 -8.42
C SER A 35 -8.65 15.36 -7.86
N HIS A 36 -9.18 16.10 -6.88
CA HIS A 36 -10.50 15.86 -6.30
C HIS A 36 -11.60 16.02 -7.38
N ARG A 37 -12.42 15.00 -7.57
CA ARG A 37 -13.79 15.17 -8.09
C ARG A 37 -14.78 14.78 -7.02
N ALA A 38 -15.51 15.77 -6.53
CA ALA A 38 -16.52 15.70 -5.50
C ALA A 38 -17.57 14.61 -5.78
N ARG A 39 -17.91 13.84 -4.75
CA ARG A 39 -19.08 12.95 -4.71
C ARG A 39 -19.95 13.39 -3.53
N GLY A 40 -21.22 13.66 -3.81
CA GLY A 40 -22.19 14.30 -2.91
C GLY A 40 -22.63 13.46 -1.71
N PRO A 41 -23.46 14.06 -0.82
CA PRO A 41 -23.64 13.59 0.56
C PRO A 41 -24.54 12.36 0.66
N ALA A 42 -24.07 11.35 1.39
CA ALA A 42 -24.88 10.21 1.82
C ALA A 42 -25.53 10.48 3.18
N THR A 43 -26.81 10.12 3.23
CA THR A 43 -27.84 10.41 4.22
C THR A 43 -27.55 9.77 5.59
N ARG A 44 -27.71 10.56 6.66
CA ARG A 44 -27.65 10.10 8.07
C ARG A 44 -28.88 9.24 8.40
N HIS A 45 -28.66 8.00 8.84
CA HIS A 45 -29.66 7.27 9.62
C HIS A 45 -29.31 7.28 11.11
N ARG A 46 -30.21 7.90 11.87
CA ARG A 46 -30.30 8.01 13.32
C ARG A 46 -30.88 6.71 13.88
N ILE A 47 -30.18 6.05 14.80
CA ILE A 47 -30.71 5.01 15.69
C ILE A 47 -30.11 5.34 17.06
N SER A 48 -30.79 6.12 17.91
CA SER A 48 -31.76 5.70 18.95
C SER A 48 -31.11 4.89 20.08
N SER A 49 -30.87 5.60 21.19
CA SER A 49 -30.52 5.09 22.52
C SER A 49 -31.62 4.20 23.11
N PRO A 50 -31.31 3.49 24.21
CA PRO A 50 -32.14 3.64 25.40
C PRO A 50 -31.35 3.87 26.69
N GLU A 51 -31.92 4.75 27.53
CA GLU A 51 -31.63 4.94 28.95
C GLU A 51 -31.92 3.68 29.78
N LEU A 52 -31.13 3.44 30.83
CA LEU A 52 -31.61 2.76 32.04
C LEU A 52 -31.02 3.41 33.31
N VAL A 53 -31.86 4.24 33.92
CA VAL A 53 -32.26 4.28 35.33
C VAL A 53 -31.20 4.07 36.43
N THR A 54 -31.04 5.17 37.16
CA THR A 54 -30.53 5.35 38.52
C THR A 54 -31.15 4.42 39.58
N THR A 55 -30.33 3.92 40.50
CA THR A 55 -30.75 3.63 41.87
C THR A 55 -29.58 3.92 42.81
N GLY A 56 -29.80 4.84 43.75
CA GLY A 56 -28.79 5.31 44.69
C GLY A 56 -28.54 4.37 45.87
N ALA A 57 -27.36 4.49 46.46
CA ALA A 57 -27.09 4.11 47.84
C ALA A 57 -26.05 5.07 48.42
N ALA A 58 -26.51 5.97 49.29
CA ALA A 58 -25.65 6.81 50.11
C ALA A 58 -25.00 5.97 51.21
N ARG A 59 -23.69 6.10 51.40
CA ARG A 59 -23.08 5.83 52.71
C ARG A 59 -21.85 6.70 52.94
N SER A 60 -22.04 7.67 53.85
CA SER A 60 -21.01 8.49 54.47
C SER A 60 -20.24 7.64 55.49
N ILE A 61 -18.92 7.58 55.37
CA ILE A 61 -18.01 7.12 56.43
C ILE A 61 -16.74 8.00 56.41
N LYS A 62 -16.75 8.93 57.38
CA LYS A 62 -15.69 9.47 58.24
C LYS A 62 -14.31 9.84 57.68
N ASP A 63 -14.00 11.10 57.97
CA ASP A 63 -12.67 11.68 58.14
C ASP A 63 -11.76 10.83 59.04
N SER A 64 -10.51 10.70 58.62
CA SER A 64 -9.36 10.70 59.52
C SER A 64 -8.13 11.18 58.75
N ASP A 65 -7.59 12.32 59.21
CA ASP A 65 -6.25 12.81 58.92
C ASP A 65 -5.21 11.69 58.97
N THR A 66 -4.12 11.81 58.19
CA THR A 66 -2.74 11.92 58.69
C THR A 66 -1.73 11.76 57.54
N SER A 67 -0.94 12.83 57.33
CA SER A 67 0.50 12.81 57.01
C SER A 67 0.99 12.34 55.63
N GLY A 68 1.57 13.31 54.90
CA GLY A 68 2.84 13.12 54.20
C GLY A 68 2.75 12.91 52.69
N TYR A 69 2.60 14.00 51.93
CA TYR A 69 2.84 13.99 50.48
C TYR A 69 4.04 14.90 50.17
N GLY A 70 5.20 14.29 49.94
CA GLY A 70 6.37 14.96 49.38
C GLY A 70 6.19 15.15 47.86
N PRO A 71 6.75 16.21 47.25
CA PRO A 71 6.65 16.42 45.81
C PRO A 71 7.66 15.49 45.11
N GLY A 72 7.19 14.35 44.60
CA GLY A 72 8.08 13.32 44.05
C GLY A 72 7.58 12.59 42.80
N THR A 73 6.58 13.11 42.08
CA THR A 73 5.84 12.33 41.06
C THR A 73 5.95 12.81 39.60
N GLY A 74 6.83 13.76 39.28
CA GLY A 74 6.99 14.21 37.87
C GLY A 74 7.64 13.17 36.94
N LEU A 75 8.62 12.42 37.44
CA LEU A 75 9.51 11.58 36.62
C LEU A 75 8.92 10.20 36.24
N GLU A 76 7.87 9.74 36.93
CA GLU A 76 7.18 8.46 36.63
C GLU A 76 6.09 8.64 35.57
N THR A 77 5.39 9.77 35.58
CA THR A 77 4.41 10.09 34.54
C THR A 77 5.10 10.32 33.21
N GLU A 78 6.21 11.06 33.17
CA GLU A 78 6.99 11.29 31.94
C GLU A 78 7.59 10.00 31.36
N ARG A 79 8.08 9.07 32.20
CA ARG A 79 8.54 7.76 31.73
C ARG A 79 7.41 6.89 31.18
N SER A 80 6.23 6.99 31.78
CA SER A 80 5.05 6.25 31.34
C SER A 80 4.50 6.77 30.01
N THR A 81 4.58 8.08 29.77
CA THR A 81 4.19 8.66 28.48
C THR A 81 5.16 8.29 27.38
N VAL A 82 6.48 8.40 27.60
CA VAL A 82 7.50 7.97 26.60
C VAL A 82 7.35 6.51 26.17
N THR A 83 6.91 5.66 27.09
CA THR A 83 6.65 4.25 26.78
C THR A 83 5.41 4.09 25.89
N MET A 84 4.45 5.01 25.97
CA MET A 84 3.17 4.95 25.26
C MET A 84 3.32 5.27 23.76
N GLY A 85 3.99 6.36 23.39
CA GLY A 85 4.19 6.70 21.97
C GLY A 85 5.13 5.73 21.26
N LEU A 86 6.18 5.24 21.94
CA LEU A 86 7.05 4.19 21.38
C LEU A 86 6.31 2.85 21.20
N MET A 87 5.40 2.50 22.11
CA MET A 87 4.55 1.32 21.97
C MET A 87 3.58 1.45 20.79
N GLN A 88 2.89 2.59 20.67
CA GLN A 88 1.96 2.86 19.56
C GLN A 88 2.67 2.86 18.21
N LEU A 89 3.85 3.50 18.12
CA LEU A 89 4.70 3.44 16.94
C LEU A 89 5.06 1.99 16.59
N SER A 90 5.49 1.20 17.58
CA SER A 90 5.87 -0.19 17.37
C SER A 90 4.70 -1.05 16.86
N ASP A 91 3.50 -0.84 17.39
CA ASP A 91 2.29 -1.53 16.94
C ASP A 91 1.99 -1.23 15.45
N VAL A 92 2.10 0.05 15.05
CA VAL A 92 1.92 0.45 13.65
C VAL A 92 3.02 -0.15 12.75
N LEU A 93 4.27 -0.19 13.20
CA LEU A 93 5.38 -0.77 12.43
C LEU A 93 5.21 -2.29 12.23
N TRP A 94 4.67 -3.01 13.21
CA TRP A 94 4.30 -4.41 13.05
C TRP A 94 3.19 -4.61 12.02
N GLN A 95 2.14 -3.78 12.07
CA GLN A 95 1.05 -3.85 11.11
C GLN A 95 1.53 -3.55 9.68
N GLU A 96 2.35 -2.52 9.50
CA GLU A 96 2.91 -2.16 8.19
C GLU A 96 3.80 -3.28 7.65
N ARG A 97 4.60 -3.93 8.52
CA ARG A 97 5.40 -5.09 8.14
C ARG A 97 4.54 -6.24 7.65
N HIS A 98 3.46 -6.55 8.38
CA HIS A 98 2.53 -7.60 7.99
C HIS A 98 1.88 -7.30 6.63
N LEU A 99 1.53 -6.05 6.36
CA LEU A 99 0.99 -5.64 5.06
C LEU A 99 2.02 -5.79 3.93
N LEU A 100 3.30 -5.50 4.17
CA LEU A 100 4.37 -5.74 3.20
C LEU A 100 4.59 -7.23 2.93
N GLU A 101 4.58 -8.07 3.98
CA GLU A 101 4.63 -9.53 3.84
C GLU A 101 3.43 -10.07 3.04
N LEU A 102 2.23 -9.52 3.28
CA LEU A 102 1.04 -9.84 2.52
C LEU A 102 1.16 -9.40 1.05
N LEU A 103 1.72 -8.21 0.78
CA LEU A 103 1.96 -7.72 -0.58
C LEU A 103 2.92 -8.64 -1.34
N LEU A 104 4.02 -9.05 -0.70
CA LEU A 104 4.97 -10.01 -1.26
C LEU A 104 4.25 -11.30 -1.64
N PHE A 105 3.47 -11.87 -0.72
CA PHE A 105 2.66 -13.06 -0.97
C PHE A 105 1.69 -12.88 -2.15
N LYS A 106 1.04 -11.71 -2.27
CA LYS A 106 0.13 -11.44 -3.40
C LYS A 106 0.85 -11.30 -4.74
N LEU A 107 2.07 -10.79 -4.74
CA LEU A 107 2.89 -10.74 -5.96
C LEU A 107 3.38 -12.14 -6.37
N GLU A 108 3.69 -13.02 -5.41
CA GLU A 108 4.03 -14.42 -5.69
C GLU A 108 2.82 -15.17 -6.27
N GLU A 109 1.63 -14.94 -5.70
CA GLU A 109 0.37 -15.46 -6.21
C GLU A 109 0.14 -15.04 -7.68
N GLU A 110 0.36 -13.76 -7.99
CA GLU A 110 0.27 -13.25 -9.36
C GLU A 110 1.29 -13.93 -10.29
N GLN A 111 2.54 -14.09 -9.85
CA GLN A 111 3.57 -14.77 -10.64
C GLN A 111 3.19 -16.22 -10.97
N MET A 112 2.65 -16.96 -10.00
CA MET A 112 2.17 -18.33 -10.21
C MET A 112 1.00 -18.38 -11.19
N ILE A 113 0.10 -17.40 -11.15
CA ILE A 113 -1.02 -17.30 -12.11
C ILE A 113 -0.51 -16.99 -13.52
N LEU A 114 0.47 -16.09 -13.65
CA LEU A 114 1.10 -15.74 -14.92
C LEU A 114 1.81 -16.94 -15.55
N THR A 115 2.69 -17.59 -14.78
CA THR A 115 3.49 -18.73 -15.25
C THR A 115 2.65 -19.97 -15.55
N SER A 116 1.53 -20.17 -14.84
CA SER A 116 0.58 -21.25 -15.14
C SER A 116 -0.35 -20.98 -16.33
N GLY A 117 -0.28 -19.79 -16.95
CA GLY A 117 -1.12 -19.39 -18.08
C GLY A 117 -2.61 -19.23 -17.73
N ARG A 118 -2.97 -19.15 -16.44
CA ARG A 118 -4.36 -19.08 -15.97
C ARG A 118 -4.90 -17.64 -16.00
N THR A 119 -4.82 -16.99 -17.16
CA THR A 119 -5.10 -15.55 -17.36
C THR A 119 -6.50 -15.11 -16.92
N ARG A 120 -7.50 -16.01 -16.88
CA ARG A 120 -8.84 -15.71 -16.34
C ARG A 120 -8.83 -15.22 -14.89
N TRP A 121 -7.83 -15.62 -14.10
CA TRP A 121 -7.69 -15.24 -12.69
C TRP A 121 -6.75 -14.05 -12.47
N LEU A 122 -6.01 -13.62 -13.49
CA LEU A 122 -5.03 -12.55 -13.37
C LEU A 122 -5.65 -11.25 -12.88
N GLY A 123 -6.81 -10.87 -13.43
CA GLY A 123 -7.53 -9.67 -13.00
C GLY A 123 -8.09 -9.75 -11.58
N HIS A 124 -8.16 -10.93 -10.96
CA HIS A 124 -8.45 -11.06 -9.53
C HIS A 124 -7.19 -10.83 -8.71
N ALA A 125 -6.08 -11.50 -9.05
CA ALA A 125 -4.80 -11.32 -8.37
C ALA A 125 -4.33 -9.86 -8.36
N THR A 126 -4.42 -9.16 -9.48
CA THR A 126 -4.05 -7.73 -9.54
C THR A 126 -4.91 -6.86 -8.62
N ARG A 127 -6.21 -7.17 -8.43
CA ARG A 127 -7.06 -6.41 -7.49
C ARG A 127 -6.70 -6.67 -6.03
N GLU A 128 -6.29 -7.90 -5.70
CA GLU A 128 -5.80 -8.22 -4.37
C GLU A 128 -4.52 -7.41 -4.07
N VAL A 129 -3.58 -7.34 -5.03
CA VAL A 129 -2.39 -6.48 -4.93
C VAL A 129 -2.78 -5.01 -4.72
N GLU A 130 -3.71 -4.47 -5.53
CA GLU A 130 -4.21 -3.10 -5.37
C GLU A 130 -4.82 -2.85 -3.99
N THR A 131 -5.59 -3.81 -3.47
CA THR A 131 -6.24 -3.71 -2.15
C THR A 131 -5.19 -3.62 -1.04
N VAL A 132 -4.14 -4.44 -1.10
CA VAL A 132 -3.05 -4.40 -0.11
C VAL A 132 -2.25 -3.11 -0.23
N LEU A 133 -2.00 -2.61 -1.44
CA LEU A 133 -1.32 -1.32 -1.64
C LEU A 133 -2.09 -0.15 -1.04
N ASP A 134 -3.42 -0.16 -1.12
CA ASP A 134 -4.25 0.87 -0.50
C ASP A 134 -4.19 0.77 1.04
N GLN A 135 -4.20 -0.43 1.60
CA GLN A 135 -4.01 -0.64 3.06
C GLN A 135 -2.63 -0.16 3.55
N ILE A 136 -1.57 -0.39 2.77
CA ILE A 136 -0.22 0.09 3.09
C ILE A 136 -0.22 1.63 3.16
N ARG A 137 -0.83 2.31 2.19
CA ARG A 137 -0.93 3.78 2.19
C ARG A 137 -1.65 4.31 3.42
N ASP A 138 -2.74 3.67 3.81
CA ASP A 138 -3.48 4.06 5.02
C ASP A 138 -2.63 3.84 6.28
N SER A 139 -1.85 2.74 6.33
CA SER A 139 -0.92 2.46 7.43
C SER A 139 0.25 3.45 7.50
N GLU A 140 0.82 3.87 6.36
CA GLU A 140 1.92 4.84 6.30
C GLU A 140 1.51 6.22 6.85
N LEU A 141 0.26 6.63 6.62
CA LEU A 141 -0.31 7.85 7.21
C LEU A 141 -0.36 7.73 8.74
N GLY A 142 -0.80 6.58 9.26
CA GLY A 142 -0.75 6.27 10.69
C GLY A 142 0.67 6.31 11.24
N ARG A 143 1.63 5.69 10.54
CA ARG A 143 3.04 5.67 10.96
C ARG A 143 3.62 7.07 11.08
N THR A 144 3.28 7.97 10.16
CA THR A 144 3.77 9.36 10.22
C THR A 144 3.33 10.03 11.52
N VAL A 145 2.04 9.92 11.88
CA VAL A 145 1.48 10.49 13.11
C VAL A 145 2.15 9.90 14.35
N GLU A 146 2.25 8.57 14.43
CA GLU A 146 2.86 7.92 15.60
C GLU A 146 4.37 8.18 15.71
N SER A 147 5.07 8.31 14.57
CA SER A 147 6.50 8.62 14.57
C SER A 147 6.79 10.05 15.05
N GLU A 148 5.93 11.01 14.72
CA GLU A 148 6.02 12.37 15.23
C GLU A 148 5.71 12.41 16.73
N ALA A 149 4.67 11.71 17.17
CA ALA A 149 4.33 11.60 18.59
C ALA A 149 5.49 11.01 19.41
N ALA A 150 6.06 9.89 18.94
CA ALA A 150 7.23 9.26 19.58
C ALA A 150 8.47 10.18 19.59
N ALA A 151 8.71 10.93 18.52
CA ALA A 151 9.81 11.90 18.47
C ALA A 151 9.63 13.02 19.50
N ILE A 152 8.43 13.58 19.59
CA ILE A 152 8.09 14.63 20.57
C ILE A 152 8.26 14.12 22.00
N GLU A 153 7.82 12.90 22.29
CA GLU A 153 7.98 12.29 23.61
C GLU A 153 9.45 12.08 23.99
N LEU A 154 10.31 11.77 23.01
CA LEU A 154 11.76 11.67 23.21
C LEU A 154 12.47 13.03 23.29
N GLY A 155 11.74 14.14 23.14
CA GLY A 155 12.31 15.49 23.11
C GLY A 155 13.10 15.78 21.82
N LEU A 156 12.76 15.09 20.73
CA LEU A 156 13.39 15.21 19.42
C LEU A 156 12.54 16.05 18.46
N ASP A 157 13.14 16.44 17.33
CA ASP A 157 12.42 17.13 16.26
C ASP A 157 11.40 16.17 15.59
N PRO A 158 10.15 16.59 15.36
CA PRO A 158 9.21 15.79 14.59
C PRO A 158 9.70 15.59 13.14
N GLY A 159 9.39 14.43 12.56
CA GLY A 159 9.81 14.09 11.19
C GLY A 159 11.23 13.56 11.06
N LEU A 160 11.89 13.20 12.17
CA LEU A 160 13.11 12.40 12.13
C LEU A 160 12.88 11.05 11.46
N SER A 161 13.90 10.57 10.75
CA SER A 161 13.87 9.23 10.16
C SER A 161 13.75 8.15 11.23
N LEU A 162 13.14 7.01 10.88
CA LEU A 162 13.02 5.86 11.78
C LEU A 162 14.38 5.38 12.31
N LEU A 163 15.45 5.48 11.50
CA LEU A 163 16.82 5.17 11.92
C LEU A 163 17.31 6.12 13.02
N SER A 164 17.11 7.42 12.84
CA SER A 164 17.50 8.44 13.81
C SER A 164 16.70 8.29 15.10
N LEU A 165 15.42 7.93 15.00
CA LEU A 165 14.58 7.66 16.17
C LEU A 165 15.08 6.41 16.92
N ALA A 166 15.40 5.31 16.22
CA ALA A 166 15.94 4.09 16.83
C ALA A 166 17.26 4.32 17.58
N GLN A 167 18.15 5.17 17.04
CA GLN A 167 19.44 5.49 17.67
C GLN A 167 19.31 6.27 18.99
N GLN A 168 18.24 7.04 19.14
CA GLN A 168 18.00 7.91 20.29
C GLN A 168 16.98 7.31 21.27
N ALA A 169 16.25 6.29 20.84
CA ALA A 169 15.31 5.58 21.68
C ALA A 169 16.03 4.84 22.83
N PRO A 170 15.44 4.82 24.04
CA PRO A 170 15.96 4.04 25.15
C PRO A 170 15.73 2.53 24.92
N ALA A 171 16.51 1.70 25.62
CA ALA A 171 16.26 0.27 25.65
C ALA A 171 14.89 -0.04 26.31
N PRO A 172 14.12 -1.03 25.80
CA PRO A 172 14.46 -1.98 24.72
C PRO A 172 14.05 -1.52 23.30
N TRP A 173 13.51 -0.32 23.17
CA TRP A 173 12.87 0.16 21.94
C TRP A 173 13.87 0.39 20.80
N ASN A 174 15.11 0.78 21.12
CA ASN A 174 16.19 0.92 20.15
C ASN A 174 16.35 -0.34 19.28
N GLU A 175 16.51 -1.51 19.89
CA GLU A 175 16.72 -2.78 19.19
C GLU A 175 15.49 -3.18 18.36
N LEU A 176 14.29 -2.99 18.92
CA LEU A 176 13.03 -3.29 18.25
C LEU A 176 12.85 -2.43 17.00
N LEU A 177 13.06 -1.11 17.10
CA LEU A 177 12.94 -0.19 15.96
C LEU A 177 13.99 -0.47 14.88
N HIS A 178 15.21 -0.84 15.28
CA HIS A 178 16.24 -1.31 14.35
C HIS A 178 15.78 -2.56 13.59
N ALA A 179 15.23 -3.55 14.29
CA ALA A 179 14.73 -4.78 13.67
C ALA A 179 13.59 -4.51 12.67
N HIS A 180 12.66 -3.60 12.98
CA HIS A 180 11.62 -3.18 12.04
C HIS A 180 12.21 -2.54 10.78
N ARG A 181 13.17 -1.61 10.95
CA ARG A 181 13.82 -0.94 9.82
C ARG A 181 14.51 -1.95 8.90
N GLU A 182 15.25 -2.91 9.47
CA GLU A 182 15.91 -3.96 8.69
C GLU A 182 14.90 -4.81 7.91
N ALA A 183 13.81 -5.22 8.57
CA ALA A 183 12.74 -5.97 7.92
C ALA A 183 12.10 -5.19 6.75
N PHE A 184 11.84 -3.89 6.92
CA PHE A 184 11.29 -3.06 5.84
C PHE A 184 12.23 -2.94 4.63
N VAL A 185 13.53 -2.79 4.87
CA VAL A 185 14.52 -2.73 3.79
C VAL A 185 14.55 -4.05 3.02
N SER A 186 14.54 -5.19 3.72
CA SER A 186 14.49 -6.52 3.08
C SER A 186 13.21 -6.70 2.26
N LEU A 187 12.05 -6.54 2.89
CA LEU A 187 10.74 -6.76 2.26
C LEU A 187 10.55 -5.86 1.04
N THR A 188 10.93 -4.59 1.13
CA THR A 188 10.79 -3.66 0.00
C THR A 188 11.68 -4.07 -1.17
N SER A 189 12.89 -4.57 -0.90
CA SER A 189 13.79 -5.09 -1.95
C SER A 189 13.16 -6.29 -2.65
N GLU A 190 12.68 -7.28 -1.87
CA GLU A 190 12.04 -8.50 -2.38
C GLU A 190 10.78 -8.17 -3.21
N ILE A 191 9.93 -7.25 -2.72
CA ILE A 191 8.75 -6.76 -3.43
C ILE A 191 9.12 -6.12 -4.77
N VAL A 192 10.16 -5.28 -4.81
CA VAL A 192 10.60 -4.60 -6.04
C VAL A 192 11.12 -5.63 -7.06
N GLU A 193 11.94 -6.58 -6.62
CA GLU A 193 12.46 -7.64 -7.47
C GLU A 193 11.33 -8.48 -8.08
N LEU A 194 10.38 -8.92 -7.25
CA LEU A 194 9.28 -9.75 -7.70
C LEU A 194 8.32 -8.99 -8.62
N ALA A 195 7.99 -7.74 -8.29
CA ALA A 195 7.15 -6.89 -9.14
C ALA A 195 7.81 -6.58 -10.50
N ASN A 196 9.14 -6.41 -10.54
CA ASN A 196 9.88 -6.28 -11.79
C ASN A 196 9.79 -7.56 -12.62
N GLY A 197 9.98 -8.73 -11.99
CA GLY A 197 9.83 -10.03 -12.64
C GLY A 197 8.43 -10.25 -13.24
N ASN A 198 7.36 -9.90 -12.51
CA ASN A 198 6.00 -10.00 -13.02
C ASN A 198 5.76 -9.09 -14.23
N ARG A 199 6.30 -7.85 -14.21
CA ARG A 199 6.22 -6.92 -15.35
C ARG A 199 6.96 -7.46 -16.58
N GLU A 200 8.11 -8.10 -16.39
CA GLU A 200 8.85 -8.73 -17.48
C GLU A 200 8.08 -9.90 -18.08
N LEU A 201 7.53 -10.80 -17.25
CA LEU A 201 6.71 -11.93 -17.71
C LEU A 201 5.50 -11.46 -18.55
N LEU A 202 4.82 -10.40 -18.12
CA LEU A 202 3.71 -9.80 -18.86
C LEU A 202 4.16 -9.24 -20.22
N ALA A 203 5.31 -8.55 -20.25
CA ALA A 203 5.85 -7.98 -21.48
C ALA A 203 6.24 -9.07 -22.50
N ILE A 204 6.88 -10.14 -22.04
CA ILE A 204 7.24 -11.31 -22.86
C ILE A 204 5.97 -12.00 -23.40
N SER A 205 5.00 -12.26 -22.52
CA SER A 205 3.74 -12.92 -22.90
C SER A 205 2.96 -12.12 -23.93
N HIS A 206 2.91 -10.80 -23.76
CA HIS A 206 2.25 -9.90 -24.71
C HIS A 206 2.95 -9.90 -26.08
N ARG A 207 4.30 -9.84 -26.10
CA ARG A 207 5.07 -9.90 -27.35
C ARG A 207 4.85 -11.21 -28.09
N ALA A 208 4.91 -12.35 -27.41
CA ALA A 208 4.69 -13.66 -28.01
C ALA A 208 3.27 -13.79 -28.62
N ALA A 209 2.26 -13.24 -27.94
CA ALA A 209 0.90 -13.20 -28.46
C ALA A 209 0.78 -12.34 -29.74
N GLN A 210 1.41 -11.17 -29.76
CA GLN A 210 1.45 -10.30 -30.95
C GLN A 210 2.15 -10.98 -32.14
N GLU A 211 3.31 -11.61 -31.90
CA GLU A 211 4.06 -12.35 -32.94
C GLU A 211 3.23 -13.50 -33.52
N THR A 212 2.52 -14.24 -32.67
CA THR A 212 1.62 -15.33 -33.10
C THR A 212 0.46 -14.80 -33.96
N LEU A 213 -0.16 -13.68 -33.56
CA LEU A 213 -1.23 -13.06 -34.33
C LEU A 213 -0.75 -12.53 -35.69
N MET A 214 0.44 -11.94 -35.75
CA MET A 214 1.05 -11.48 -37.01
C MET A 214 1.37 -12.67 -37.94
N SER A 215 1.95 -13.75 -37.40
CA SER A 215 2.22 -14.98 -38.17
C SER A 215 0.94 -15.63 -38.70
N LEU A 216 -0.14 -15.62 -37.91
CA LEU A 216 -1.45 -16.08 -38.37
C LEU A 216 -1.98 -15.18 -39.49
N GLN A 217 -1.91 -13.85 -39.37
CA GLN A 217 -2.36 -12.93 -40.42
C GLN A 217 -1.60 -13.13 -41.74
N GLU A 218 -0.29 -13.40 -41.69
CA GLU A 218 0.53 -13.66 -42.89
C GLU A 218 0.18 -14.99 -43.57
N SER A 219 -0.28 -15.99 -42.81
CA SER A 219 -0.61 -17.33 -43.31
C SER A 219 -2.04 -17.49 -43.83
N VAL A 220 -2.94 -16.51 -43.62
CA VAL A 220 -4.31 -16.58 -44.17
C VAL A 220 -4.29 -16.29 -45.68
N GLN A 221 -4.26 -17.36 -46.47
CA GLN A 221 -4.57 -17.34 -47.90
C GLN A 221 -6.09 -17.45 -48.06
N THR A 222 -6.71 -16.51 -48.78
CA THR A 222 -8.15 -16.55 -49.01
C THR A 222 -8.43 -17.38 -50.26
N TYR A 223 -9.42 -18.26 -50.22
CA TYR A 223 -9.87 -18.95 -51.44
C TYR A 223 -10.63 -17.96 -52.33
N ASP A 224 -10.26 -17.87 -53.59
CA ASP A 224 -11.00 -17.09 -54.57
C ASP A 224 -12.28 -17.83 -55.03
N GLY A 225 -13.11 -17.17 -55.86
CA GLY A 225 -14.34 -17.75 -56.40
C GLY A 225 -14.12 -18.97 -57.31
N GLN A 226 -12.87 -19.32 -57.63
CA GLN A 226 -12.47 -20.50 -58.40
C GLN A 226 -11.87 -21.60 -57.49
N GLY A 227 -11.79 -21.39 -56.18
CA GLY A 227 -11.27 -22.36 -55.21
C GLY A 227 -9.74 -22.42 -55.15
N MET A 228 -9.04 -21.42 -55.72
CA MET A 228 -7.59 -21.32 -55.66
C MET A 228 -7.15 -20.47 -54.46
N THR A 229 -6.02 -20.81 -53.84
CA THR A 229 -5.43 -20.00 -52.77
C THR A 229 -4.88 -18.70 -53.38
N ALA A 230 -5.59 -17.60 -53.18
CA ALA A 230 -5.14 -16.28 -53.59
C ALA A 230 -4.53 -15.55 -52.40
N ALA A 231 -3.30 -15.08 -52.57
CA ALA A 231 -2.74 -14.10 -51.65
C ALA A 231 -3.61 -12.85 -51.72
N THR A 232 -4.12 -12.42 -50.57
CA THR A 232 -4.94 -11.23 -50.45
C THR A 232 -4.08 -10.02 -50.80
N ALA A 233 -3.95 -9.71 -52.10
CA ALA A 233 -3.41 -8.44 -52.56
C ALA A 233 -4.33 -7.38 -51.96
N GLY A 234 -3.81 -6.60 -51.00
CA GLY A 234 -4.57 -5.64 -50.20
C GLY A 234 -5.35 -4.68 -51.08
N SER A 235 -6.60 -5.02 -51.38
CA SER A 235 -7.53 -4.14 -52.05
C SER A 235 -8.23 -3.36 -50.96
N ALA A 236 -7.88 -2.08 -50.85
CA ALA A 236 -8.61 -1.13 -50.02
C ALA A 236 -10.05 -1.06 -50.55
N GLN A 237 -10.97 -1.78 -49.90
CA GLN A 237 -12.40 -1.69 -50.21
C GLN A 237 -12.99 -0.49 -49.49
N LEU A 238 -13.30 0.54 -50.28
CA LEU A 238 -13.95 1.75 -49.85
C LEU A 238 -15.45 1.45 -49.73
N LEU A 239 -15.91 1.24 -48.50
CA LEU A 239 -17.32 1.01 -48.19
C LEU A 239 -18.08 2.32 -48.38
N ASP A 240 -18.83 2.42 -49.48
CA ASP A 240 -19.78 3.50 -49.71
C ASP A 240 -20.95 3.36 -48.72
N ARG A 241 -21.15 4.40 -47.91
CA ARG A 241 -22.27 4.52 -46.98
C ARG A 241 -23.26 5.50 -47.59
N SER A 242 -24.13 4.99 -48.45
CA SER A 242 -25.36 5.67 -48.81
C SER A 242 -26.53 4.69 -48.71
N PHE A 243 -27.39 4.90 -47.69
CA PHE A 243 -28.85 4.81 -47.76
C PHE A 243 -29.44 5.41 -46.47
#